data_AF-A0A960SSJ8-F1
#
_entry.id   AF-A0A960SSJ8-F1
#
_cell.length_a   1.000
_cell.length_b   1.000
_cell.length_c   1.000
_cell.angle_alpha   90.00
_cell.angle_beta   90.00
_cell.angle_gamma   90.00
#
_symmetry.space_group_name_H-M   'P 1'
#
loop_
_entity.id
_entity.type
_entity.pdbx_description
1 polymer ?
#
loop_
_entity_poly.entity_id
_entity_poly.type
_entity_poly.pdbx_seq_one_letter_code
_entity_poly.pdbx_strand_id
1 'polypeptide(L)'
;MGMVLGMVIAGAAVAQPARIEGRRPAGEPWMRLSSSGAPNTAHHLDASTNLLDWEEIALTHDGFADYPDLDASGGDARFYRVRERALTAADDWRHQARLIEDPFRSPEPGFLETSPRWIKFLILLDEPHRVIFQDSSRYAFHYDFAVARVSAFEGLTREEFDARTLHLEGQQAVAGAVIFAPSPELVEMGIQFAGQDGFPRERIAAWFETVRAVVNTPADAEVFYLPSYEQREIAA
;
A
#
# COMPACT_ATOMS: atom_id res chain seq x y z
N MET A 1 50.74 -34.64 15.02
CA MET A 1 49.97 -33.52 14.42
C MET A 1 48.51 -33.94 14.45
N GLY A 2 47.76 -33.53 15.47
CA GLY A 2 46.39 -33.99 15.72
C GLY A 2 45.38 -32.98 15.18
N MET A 3 44.48 -33.44 14.32
CA MET A 3 43.41 -32.63 13.72
C MET A 3 42.16 -32.79 14.58
N VAL A 4 41.69 -31.71 15.19
CA VAL A 4 40.41 -31.68 15.91
C VAL A 4 39.34 -31.24 14.92
N LEU A 5 38.38 -32.12 14.65
CA LEU A 5 37.20 -31.83 13.82
C LEU A 5 36.11 -31.23 14.72
N GLY A 6 35.88 -29.92 14.59
CA GLY A 6 34.78 -29.24 15.29
C GLY A 6 33.47 -29.38 14.52
N MET A 7 32.51 -30.10 15.08
CA MET A 7 31.14 -30.16 14.57
C MET A 7 30.39 -28.90 15.01
N VAL A 8 30.06 -28.02 14.06
CA VAL A 8 29.15 -26.89 14.30
C VAL A 8 27.72 -27.42 14.20
N ILE A 9 27.06 -27.55 15.34
CA ILE A 9 25.61 -27.78 15.37
C ILE A 9 24.96 -26.42 15.15
N ALA A 10 24.46 -26.20 13.93
CA ALA A 10 23.56 -25.08 13.65
C ALA A 10 22.25 -25.32 14.41
N GLY A 11 22.11 -24.68 15.58
CA GLY A 11 20.81 -24.62 16.26
C GLY A 11 19.83 -23.86 15.36
N ALA A 12 18.72 -24.49 15.01
CA ALA A 12 17.61 -23.76 14.40
C ALA A 12 17.12 -22.72 15.42
N ALA A 13 17.38 -21.45 15.15
CA ALA A 13 16.76 -20.37 15.90
C ALA A 13 15.25 -20.52 15.72
N VAL A 14 14.53 -20.74 16.82
CA VAL A 14 13.07 -20.64 16.81
C VAL A 14 12.77 -19.17 16.49
N ALA A 15 12.22 -18.91 15.31
CA ALA A 15 11.81 -17.57 14.93
C ALA A 15 10.87 -17.04 16.02
N GLN A 16 11.23 -15.91 16.63
CA GLN A 16 10.33 -15.24 17.55
C GLN A 16 9.11 -14.78 16.76
N PRO A 17 7.89 -15.01 17.26
CA PRO A 17 6.69 -14.56 16.56
C PRO A 17 6.73 -13.03 16.42
N ALA A 18 6.25 -12.54 15.27
CA ALA A 18 6.11 -11.11 15.03
C ALA A 18 5.39 -10.44 16.20
N ARG A 19 6.03 -9.42 16.79
CA ARG A 19 5.38 -8.59 17.81
C ARG A 19 4.53 -7.55 17.11
N ILE A 20 3.29 -7.39 17.56
CA ILE A 20 2.42 -6.30 17.14
C ILE A 20 2.39 -5.26 18.26
N GLU A 21 2.66 -4.02 17.88
CA GLU A 21 2.49 -2.85 18.73
C GLU A 21 1.32 -2.03 18.19
N GLY A 22 0.42 -1.61 19.08
CA GLY A 22 -0.75 -0.83 18.71
C GLY A 22 -0.82 0.47 19.50
N ARG A 23 -1.17 1.56 18.82
CA ARG A 23 -1.47 2.85 19.43
C ARG A 23 -2.73 3.44 18.84
N ARG A 24 -3.46 4.24 19.62
CA ARG A 24 -4.56 5.07 19.12
C ARG A 24 -4.12 6.53 19.19
N PRO A 25 -3.78 7.16 18.05
CA PRO A 25 -3.43 8.59 18.03
C PRO A 25 -4.61 9.45 18.50
N ALA A 26 -4.31 10.58 19.16
CA ALA A 26 -5.34 11.54 19.52
C ALA A 26 -5.93 12.17 18.25
N GLY A 27 -7.26 12.16 18.12
CA GLY A 27 -7.96 12.73 16.98
C GLY A 27 -8.18 11.76 15.80
N GLU A 28 -7.65 10.53 15.87
CA GLU A 28 -7.96 9.47 14.90
C GLU A 28 -8.89 8.41 15.53
N PRO A 29 -9.92 7.94 14.81
CA PRO A 29 -10.85 6.96 15.37
C PRO A 29 -10.33 5.52 15.33
N TRP A 30 -9.28 5.24 14.54
CA TRP A 30 -8.73 3.91 14.32
C TRP A 30 -7.43 3.64 15.10
N MET A 31 -7.10 2.36 15.26
CA MET A 31 -5.79 1.92 15.75
C MET A 31 -4.74 2.07 14.65
N ARG A 32 -3.52 2.40 15.05
CA ARG A 32 -2.32 2.27 14.23
C ARG A 32 -1.44 1.16 14.77
N LEU A 33 -1.02 0.28 13.87
CA LEU A 33 -0.33 -0.96 14.20
C LEU A 33 1.08 -0.93 13.60
N SER A 34 2.03 -1.53 14.31
CA SER A 34 3.40 -1.72 13.83
C SER A 34 3.87 -3.13 14.14
N SER A 35 4.65 -3.68 13.22
CA SER A 35 5.35 -4.96 13.39
C SER A 35 6.60 -4.95 12.52
N SER A 36 7.70 -5.49 13.04
CA SER A 36 8.92 -5.68 12.26
C SER A 36 9.01 -7.13 11.77
N GLY A 37 9.49 -7.30 10.54
CA GLY A 37 9.73 -8.60 9.93
C GLY A 37 11.18 -8.84 9.58
N ALA A 38 11.55 -10.10 9.36
CA ALA A 38 12.77 -10.41 8.63
C ALA A 38 12.63 -9.95 7.17
N PRO A 39 13.73 -9.54 6.50
CA PRO A 39 13.69 -9.24 5.08
C PRO A 39 13.15 -10.41 4.25
N ASN A 40 12.50 -10.10 3.13
CA ASN A 40 11.86 -11.03 2.22
C ASN A 40 10.67 -11.81 2.83
N THR A 41 9.89 -11.13 3.69
CA THR A 41 8.73 -11.72 4.36
C THR A 41 7.44 -10.97 4.02
N ALA A 42 6.40 -11.71 3.62
CA ALA A 42 5.03 -11.21 3.55
C ALA A 42 4.39 -11.26 4.95
N HIS A 43 3.87 -10.12 5.39
CA HIS A 43 3.10 -9.97 6.62
C HIS A 43 1.63 -9.81 6.27
N HIS A 44 0.83 -10.81 6.61
CA HIS A 44 -0.61 -10.75 6.55
C HIS A 44 -1.14 -10.30 7.91
N LEU A 45 -1.61 -9.06 7.99
CA LEU A 45 -2.25 -8.50 9.17
C LEU A 45 -3.74 -8.82 9.10
N ASP A 46 -4.20 -9.62 10.05
CA ASP A 46 -5.62 -9.96 10.19
C ASP A 46 -6.23 -9.25 11.41
N ALA A 47 -7.50 -8.90 11.30
CA ALA A 47 -8.32 -8.40 12.40
C ALA A 47 -9.53 -9.30 12.65
N SER A 48 -10.02 -9.31 13.89
CA SER A 48 -11.22 -10.04 14.31
C SER A 48 -11.96 -9.28 15.40
N THR A 49 -13.28 -9.36 15.43
CA THR A 49 -14.11 -8.82 16.53
C THR A 49 -14.44 -9.88 17.59
N ASN A 50 -14.18 -11.16 17.32
CA ASN A 50 -14.63 -12.27 18.17
C ASN A 50 -13.60 -13.40 18.37
N LEU A 51 -12.37 -13.25 17.86
CA LEU A 51 -11.28 -14.25 17.86
C LEU A 51 -11.54 -15.52 17.04
N LEU A 52 -12.69 -15.63 16.38
CA LEU A 52 -13.09 -16.78 15.56
C LEU A 52 -13.03 -16.44 14.08
N ASP A 53 -13.65 -15.33 13.70
CA ASP A 53 -13.73 -14.86 12.33
C ASP A 53 -12.62 -13.84 12.10
N TRP A 54 -11.64 -14.24 11.29
CA TRP A 54 -10.46 -13.43 10.98
C TRP A 54 -10.51 -12.97 9.54
N GLU A 55 -10.34 -11.66 9.35
CA GLU A 55 -10.28 -11.03 8.05
C GLU A 55 -8.90 -10.40 7.86
N GLU A 56 -8.29 -10.62 6.70
CA GLU A 56 -7.06 -9.94 6.34
C GLU A 56 -7.35 -8.47 6.02
N ILE A 57 -6.73 -7.55 6.75
CA ILE A 57 -6.88 -6.09 6.53
C ILE A 57 -5.65 -5.48 5.84
N ALA A 58 -4.53 -6.21 5.80
CA ALA A 58 -3.35 -5.80 5.04
C ALA A 58 -2.43 -6.97 4.70
N LEU A 59 -1.77 -6.84 3.56
CA LEU A 59 -0.58 -7.58 3.16
C LEU A 59 0.55 -6.55 2.99
N THR A 60 1.62 -6.68 3.77
CA THR A 60 2.80 -5.80 3.71
C THR A 60 4.09 -6.61 3.62
N HIS A 61 5.20 -5.93 3.33
CA HIS A 61 6.51 -6.57 3.17
C HIS A 61 7.46 -6.14 4.30
N ASP A 62 8.18 -7.12 4.85
CA ASP A 62 9.22 -6.94 5.87
C ASP A 62 8.70 -6.26 7.16
N GLY A 63 7.41 -6.42 7.44
CA GLY A 63 6.69 -5.72 8.49
C GLY A 63 5.83 -4.57 7.98
N PHE A 64 5.38 -3.75 8.92
CA PHE A 64 4.59 -2.55 8.67
C PHE A 64 4.79 -1.56 9.81
N ALA A 65 4.68 -0.27 9.49
CA ALA A 65 4.89 0.80 10.43
C ALA A 65 3.71 1.77 10.39
N ASP A 66 3.11 1.99 11.56
CA ASP A 66 2.02 2.92 11.76
C ASP A 66 0.81 2.70 10.83
N TYR A 67 0.55 1.44 10.45
CA TYR A 67 -0.52 1.07 9.54
C TYR A 67 -1.90 1.25 10.20
N PRO A 68 -2.83 1.99 9.58
CA PRO A 68 -4.14 2.26 10.15
C PRO A 68 -5.13 1.12 9.88
N ASP A 69 -5.92 0.76 10.89
CA ASP A 69 -7.11 -0.08 10.71
C ASP A 69 -8.32 0.80 10.32
N LEU A 70 -8.36 1.23 9.06
CA LEU A 70 -9.37 2.15 8.53
C LEU A 70 -10.80 1.56 8.50
N ASP A 71 -10.91 0.24 8.59
CA ASP A 71 -12.17 -0.49 8.61
C ASP A 71 -12.77 -0.59 10.03
N ALA A 72 -11.99 -0.27 11.07
CA ALA A 72 -12.48 -0.28 12.44
C ALA A 72 -13.52 0.84 12.67
N SER A 73 -14.78 0.53 12.43
CA SER A 73 -15.90 1.45 12.71
C SER A 73 -16.09 1.65 14.22
N GLY A 74 -15.43 2.67 14.76
CA GLY A 74 -15.90 3.52 15.87
C GLY A 74 -16.29 2.92 17.22
N GLY A 75 -16.14 1.61 17.51
CA GLY A 75 -16.59 1.09 18.80
C GLY A 75 -16.27 -0.36 19.16
N ASP A 76 -16.02 -1.23 18.19
CA ASP A 76 -15.81 -2.64 18.50
C ASP A 76 -14.37 -2.93 18.94
N ALA A 77 -14.23 -3.72 20.01
CA ALA A 77 -12.94 -4.26 20.38
C ALA A 77 -12.44 -5.17 19.26
N ARG A 78 -11.32 -4.81 18.64
CA ARG A 78 -10.65 -5.64 17.63
C ARG A 78 -9.44 -6.35 18.22
N PHE A 79 -9.26 -7.58 17.78
CA PHE A 79 -8.09 -8.40 18.02
C PHE A 79 -7.27 -8.45 16.74
N TYR A 80 -5.95 -8.44 16.87
CA TYR A 80 -5.02 -8.41 15.75
C TYR A 80 -4.08 -9.61 15.82
N ARG A 81 -3.73 -10.15 14.65
CA ARG A 81 -2.64 -11.12 14.51
C ARG A 81 -1.88 -10.85 13.22
N VAL A 82 -0.65 -11.34 13.17
CA VAL A 82 0.17 -11.33 11.96
C VAL A 82 0.51 -12.77 11.61
N ARG A 83 0.28 -13.13 10.35
CA ARG A 83 0.80 -14.36 9.75
C ARG A 83 1.95 -13.99 8.84
N GLU A 84 3.04 -14.73 8.94
CA GLU A 84 4.23 -14.50 8.13
C GLU A 84 4.45 -15.66 7.16
N ARG A 85 4.94 -15.34 5.97
CA ARG A 85 5.49 -16.31 5.02
C ARG A 85 6.56 -15.65 4.16
N ALA A 86 7.40 -16.45 3.52
CA ALA A 86 8.32 -15.92 2.52
C ALA A 86 7.56 -15.23 1.38
N LEU A 87 8.13 -14.13 0.86
CA LEU A 87 7.65 -13.52 -0.37
C LEU A 87 7.84 -14.47 -1.56
N THR A 88 6.94 -14.36 -2.50
CA THR A 88 6.91 -15.09 -3.76
C THR A 88 6.88 -14.11 -4.93
N ALA A 89 7.05 -14.60 -6.15
CA ALA A 89 6.95 -13.76 -7.34
C ALA A 89 5.54 -13.17 -7.58
N ALA A 90 4.52 -13.63 -6.85
CA ALA A 90 3.16 -13.09 -6.87
C ALA A 90 2.94 -11.94 -5.87
N ASP A 91 3.89 -11.71 -4.96
CA ASP A 91 3.88 -10.61 -4.00
C ASP A 91 4.59 -9.38 -4.60
N ASP A 92 4.16 -8.99 -5.80
CA ASP A 92 4.61 -7.77 -6.51
C ASP A 92 3.63 -6.61 -6.28
N TRP A 93 2.95 -6.64 -5.14
CA TRP A 93 2.00 -5.64 -4.65
C TRP A 93 1.87 -5.72 -3.13
N ARG A 94 1.40 -4.65 -2.49
CA ARG A 94 1.18 -4.58 -1.04
C ARG A 94 0.26 -3.43 -0.64
N HIS A 95 -0.15 -3.38 0.62
CA HIS A 95 -1.11 -2.41 1.14
C HIS A 95 -0.50 -1.16 1.81
N GLN A 96 0.82 -1.14 2.01
CA GLN A 96 1.53 0.00 2.58
C GLN A 96 2.70 0.40 1.69
N ALA A 97 2.73 1.67 1.27
CA ALA A 97 3.91 2.27 0.66
C ALA A 97 4.72 3.05 1.71
N ARG A 98 5.94 3.44 1.36
CA ARG A 98 6.86 4.22 2.21
C ARG A 98 7.24 5.49 1.47
N LEU A 99 7.30 6.61 2.18
CA LEU A 99 7.76 7.85 1.57
C LEU A 99 9.25 7.77 1.24
N ILE A 100 10.06 7.13 2.09
CA ILE A 100 11.51 7.07 1.96
C ILE A 100 11.92 5.70 1.38
N GLU A 101 12.69 5.71 0.29
CA GLU A 101 13.33 4.51 -0.30
C GLU A 101 12.39 3.32 -0.54
N ASP A 102 11.22 3.57 -1.10
CA ASP A 102 10.28 2.48 -1.40
C ASP A 102 10.72 1.68 -2.65
N PRO A 103 10.90 0.35 -2.53
CA PRO A 103 11.32 -0.49 -3.65
C PRO A 103 10.30 -0.60 -4.79
N PHE A 104 9.03 -0.25 -4.56
CA PHE A 104 7.98 -0.34 -5.58
C PHE A 104 7.90 0.89 -6.49
N ARG A 105 8.72 1.91 -6.25
CA ARG A 105 8.79 3.09 -7.12
C ARG A 105 9.12 2.68 -8.55
N SER A 106 8.53 3.39 -9.51
CA SER A 106 8.86 3.32 -10.94
C SER A 106 10.37 3.35 -11.18
N PRO A 107 10.90 2.85 -12.30
CA PRO A 107 12.36 2.83 -12.53
C PRO A 107 13.03 4.19 -12.31
N GLU A 108 14.31 4.18 -11.94
CA GLU A 108 15.10 5.41 -11.82
C GLU A 108 15.10 6.18 -13.14
N PRO A 109 15.01 7.53 -13.10
CA PRO A 109 15.20 8.34 -14.30
C PRO A 109 16.60 8.12 -14.89
N GLY A 110 16.80 8.51 -16.16
CA GLY A 110 18.13 8.49 -16.77
C GLY A 110 19.13 9.36 -16.00
N PHE A 111 20.44 9.11 -16.17
CA PHE A 111 21.55 9.75 -15.43
C PHE A 111 21.55 11.31 -15.42
N LEU A 112 20.76 11.97 -16.28
CA LEU A 112 20.64 13.43 -16.36
C LEU A 112 19.19 13.92 -16.28
N GLU A 113 18.24 13.05 -15.90
CA GLU A 113 16.83 13.37 -15.80
C GLU A 113 16.43 13.60 -14.35
N THR A 114 15.81 14.74 -14.08
CA THR A 114 15.18 15.04 -12.78
C THR A 114 13.68 14.85 -12.95
N SER A 115 13.25 13.59 -13.05
CA SER A 115 11.83 13.24 -13.15
C SER A 115 11.31 12.64 -11.85
N PRO A 116 10.10 13.00 -11.42
CA PRO A 116 9.50 12.37 -10.25
C PRO A 116 9.29 10.88 -10.52
N ARG A 117 9.57 10.07 -9.50
CA ARG A 117 9.19 8.64 -9.49
C ARG A 117 7.79 8.50 -8.92
N TRP A 118 7.16 7.35 -9.13
CA TRP A 118 5.80 7.11 -8.64
C TRP A 118 5.57 5.68 -8.20
N ILE A 119 4.53 5.47 -7.38
CA ILE A 119 3.93 4.16 -7.13
C ILE A 119 2.46 4.24 -7.53
N LYS A 120 2.05 3.43 -8.49
CA LYS A 120 0.66 3.30 -8.90
C LYS A 120 -0.12 2.48 -7.88
N PHE A 121 -1.39 2.82 -7.71
CA PHE A 121 -2.28 2.09 -6.81
C PHE A 121 -3.69 1.97 -7.37
N LEU A 122 -4.43 1.04 -6.78
CA LEU A 122 -5.88 0.88 -6.91
C LEU A 122 -6.56 0.98 -5.53
N ILE A 123 -7.76 1.54 -5.50
CA ILE A 123 -8.70 1.43 -4.38
C ILE A 123 -9.94 0.73 -4.92
N LEU A 124 -10.25 -0.47 -4.43
CA LEU A 124 -11.50 -1.13 -4.80
C LEU A 124 -12.67 -0.49 -4.06
N LEU A 125 -13.78 -0.22 -4.73
CA LEU A 125 -14.90 0.52 -4.14
C LEU A 125 -15.77 -0.34 -3.20
N ASP A 126 -15.65 -1.66 -3.27
CA ASP A 126 -16.22 -2.61 -2.31
C ASP A 126 -15.35 -2.79 -1.04
N GLU A 127 -14.04 -2.50 -1.15
CA GLU A 127 -13.08 -2.50 -0.04
C GLU A 127 -12.33 -1.15 0.08
N PRO A 128 -13.05 -0.02 0.29
CA PRO A 128 -12.49 1.33 0.14
C PRO A 128 -11.47 1.72 1.22
N HIS A 129 -11.29 0.87 2.23
CA HIS A 129 -10.35 1.04 3.33
C HIS A 129 -8.94 0.50 3.01
N ARG A 130 -8.76 -0.13 1.83
CA ARG A 130 -7.51 -0.72 1.40
C ARG A 130 -7.00 -0.05 0.13
N VAL A 131 -5.69 0.15 0.08
CA VAL A 131 -5.00 0.65 -1.11
C VAL A 131 -4.05 -0.42 -1.59
N ILE A 132 -4.15 -0.81 -2.85
CA ILE A 132 -3.31 -1.83 -3.45
C ILE A 132 -2.21 -1.13 -4.23
N PHE A 133 -1.01 -1.03 -3.65
CA PHE A 133 0.15 -0.47 -4.32
C PHE A 133 0.83 -1.54 -5.16
N GLN A 134 1.00 -1.27 -6.46
CA GLN A 134 1.72 -2.16 -7.37
C GLN A 134 3.22 -1.87 -7.36
N ASP A 135 4.03 -2.89 -7.57
CA ASP A 135 5.42 -2.69 -7.96
C ASP A 135 5.47 -2.00 -9.33
N SER A 136 5.72 -0.70 -9.32
CA SER A 136 5.71 0.14 -10.51
C SER A 136 7.00 0.05 -11.31
N SER A 137 8.02 -0.66 -10.80
CA SER A 137 9.19 -1.09 -11.58
C SER A 137 8.85 -2.29 -12.47
N ARG A 138 7.90 -3.14 -12.03
CA ARG A 138 7.46 -4.33 -12.75
C ARG A 138 6.26 -4.06 -13.67
N TYR A 139 5.27 -3.30 -13.21
CA TYR A 139 4.09 -2.94 -14.00
C TYR A 139 4.06 -1.44 -14.24
N ALA A 140 4.29 -1.03 -15.49
CA ALA A 140 4.24 0.38 -15.86
C ALA A 140 2.81 0.97 -15.84
N PHE A 141 1.78 0.14 -16.04
CA PHE A 141 0.37 0.57 -16.13
C PHE A 141 -0.52 -0.17 -15.13
N HIS A 142 -1.62 0.47 -14.72
CA HIS A 142 -2.61 -0.10 -13.80
C HIS A 142 -3.27 -1.34 -14.41
N TYR A 143 -3.62 -1.30 -15.70
CA TYR A 143 -4.25 -2.42 -16.40
C TYR A 143 -3.45 -3.72 -16.29
N ASP A 144 -2.16 -3.69 -16.67
CA ASP A 144 -1.33 -4.89 -16.71
C ASP A 144 -1.13 -5.50 -15.32
N PHE A 145 -1.10 -4.66 -14.28
CA PHE A 145 -1.11 -5.09 -12.89
C PHE A 145 -2.46 -5.69 -12.49
N ALA A 146 -3.55 -4.96 -12.74
CA ALA A 146 -4.90 -5.30 -12.32
C ALA A 146 -5.32 -6.67 -12.84
N VAL A 147 -5.19 -6.91 -14.15
CA VAL A 147 -5.58 -8.19 -14.76
C VAL A 147 -4.72 -9.37 -14.29
N ALA A 148 -3.51 -9.10 -13.79
CA ALA A 148 -2.57 -10.13 -13.32
C ALA A 148 -2.70 -10.46 -11.83
N ARG A 149 -3.28 -9.55 -11.02
CA ARG A 149 -3.21 -9.60 -9.54
C ARG A 149 -4.51 -9.32 -8.81
N VAL A 150 -5.43 -8.59 -9.43
CA VAL A 150 -6.69 -8.19 -8.79
C VAL A 150 -7.80 -9.05 -9.39
N SER A 151 -8.36 -9.94 -8.58
CA SER A 151 -9.40 -10.90 -8.99
C SER A 151 -10.60 -10.24 -9.67
N ALA A 152 -11.00 -9.05 -9.23
CA ALA A 152 -12.08 -8.28 -9.83
C ALA A 152 -11.86 -7.89 -11.30
N PHE A 153 -10.60 -7.89 -11.76
CA PHE A 153 -10.20 -7.46 -13.10
C PHE A 153 -9.56 -8.58 -13.93
N GLU A 154 -9.53 -9.81 -13.44
CA GLU A 154 -8.93 -10.94 -14.16
C GLU A 154 -9.64 -11.16 -15.51
N GLY A 155 -8.84 -11.28 -16.58
CA GLY A 155 -9.34 -11.59 -17.92
C GLY A 155 -10.04 -10.43 -18.67
N LEU A 156 -10.14 -9.24 -18.08
CA LEU A 156 -10.71 -8.08 -18.76
C LEU A 156 -9.84 -7.58 -19.90
N THR A 157 -10.46 -6.97 -20.91
CA THR A 157 -9.73 -6.14 -21.89
C THR A 157 -9.36 -4.78 -21.29
N ARG A 158 -8.49 -4.04 -21.98
CA ARG A 158 -8.11 -2.69 -21.54
C ARG A 158 -9.30 -1.74 -21.53
N GLU A 159 -10.14 -1.79 -22.56
CA GLU A 159 -11.34 -0.97 -22.66
C GLU A 159 -12.33 -1.29 -21.54
N GLU A 160 -12.47 -2.56 -21.20
CA GLU A 160 -13.29 -3.05 -20.10
C GLU A 160 -12.77 -2.64 -18.71
N PHE A 161 -11.45 -2.56 -18.55
CA PHE A 161 -10.80 -2.06 -17.34
C PHE A 161 -10.96 -0.53 -17.23
N ASP A 162 -10.72 0.20 -18.31
CA ASP A 162 -10.85 1.65 -18.36
C ASP A 162 -12.30 2.08 -18.06
N ALA A 163 -13.29 1.38 -18.64
CA ALA A 163 -14.70 1.59 -18.35
C ALA A 163 -15.06 1.43 -16.87
N ARG A 164 -14.37 0.54 -16.14
CA ARG A 164 -14.62 0.24 -14.72
C ARG A 164 -13.79 1.08 -13.75
N THR A 165 -12.84 1.87 -14.24
CA THR A 165 -11.90 2.60 -13.37
C THR A 165 -11.83 4.09 -13.63
N LEU A 166 -11.93 4.50 -14.90
CA LEU A 166 -11.74 5.90 -15.30
C LEU A 166 -13.06 6.68 -15.39
N HIS A 167 -14.20 6.00 -15.48
CA HIS A 167 -15.52 6.60 -15.56
C HIS A 167 -16.31 6.43 -14.27
N LEU A 168 -17.19 7.40 -13.96
CA LEU A 168 -18.07 7.35 -12.79
C LEU A 168 -19.16 6.29 -12.93
N GLU A 169 -19.68 6.12 -14.14
CA GLU A 169 -20.71 5.12 -14.41
C GLU A 169 -20.14 3.71 -14.30
N GLY A 170 -20.69 2.91 -13.39
CA GLY A 170 -20.23 1.53 -13.21
C GLY A 170 -18.83 1.38 -12.62
N GLN A 171 -18.26 2.45 -12.04
CA GLN A 171 -16.94 2.42 -11.43
C GLN A 171 -16.85 1.31 -10.37
N GLN A 172 -15.77 0.53 -10.41
CA GLN A 172 -15.47 -0.55 -9.47
C GLN A 172 -14.18 -0.30 -8.69
N ALA A 173 -13.25 0.48 -9.25
CA ALA A 173 -12.05 0.90 -8.54
C ALA A 173 -11.61 2.30 -8.97
N VAL A 174 -10.79 2.92 -8.13
CA VAL A 174 -10.11 4.17 -8.42
C VAL A 174 -8.65 3.87 -8.72
N ALA A 175 -8.18 4.30 -9.88
CA ALA A 175 -6.77 4.28 -10.22
C ALA A 175 -6.08 5.57 -9.77
N GLY A 176 -4.87 5.45 -9.24
CA GLY A 176 -4.09 6.62 -8.84
C GLY A 176 -2.59 6.36 -8.75
N ALA A 177 -1.85 7.38 -8.35
CA ALA A 177 -0.42 7.29 -8.10
C ALA A 177 0.00 8.17 -6.92
N VAL A 178 0.94 7.66 -6.13
CA VAL A 178 1.76 8.46 -5.23
C VAL A 178 2.97 8.91 -6.03
N ILE A 179 3.19 10.22 -6.12
CA ILE A 179 4.25 10.87 -6.88
C ILE A 179 5.26 11.42 -5.87
N PHE A 180 6.51 11.01 -6.01
CA PHE A 180 7.58 11.39 -5.09
C PHE A 180 8.34 12.60 -5.63
N ALA A 181 8.76 13.47 -4.71
CA ALA A 181 9.66 14.56 -5.09
C ALA A 181 10.92 14.00 -5.76
N PRO A 182 11.39 14.63 -6.86
CA PRO A 182 12.59 14.19 -7.56
C PRO A 182 13.88 14.58 -6.81
N SER A 183 13.79 15.42 -5.77
CA SER A 183 14.91 15.79 -4.92
C SER A 183 14.86 15.04 -3.59
N PRO A 184 15.95 14.39 -3.15
CA PRO A 184 16.02 13.74 -1.84
C PRO A 184 16.02 14.75 -0.67
N GLU A 185 16.20 16.05 -0.95
CA GLU A 185 16.13 17.11 0.07
C GLU A 185 14.68 17.49 0.42
N LEU A 186 13.72 17.07 -0.39
CA LEU A 186 12.30 17.35 -0.18
C LEU A 186 11.62 16.11 0.42
N VAL A 187 11.04 16.28 1.60
CA VAL A 187 10.22 15.25 2.26
C VAL A 187 8.76 15.51 1.90
N GLU A 188 8.43 15.36 0.63
CA GLU A 188 7.07 15.59 0.13
C GLU A 188 6.64 14.52 -0.86
N MET A 189 5.32 14.35 -0.96
CA MET A 189 4.69 13.56 -2.01
C MET A 189 3.38 14.18 -2.46
N GLY A 190 3.00 13.86 -3.68
CA GLY A 190 1.66 14.14 -4.16
C GLY A 190 0.86 12.86 -4.40
N ILE A 191 -0.45 12.94 -4.16
CA ILE A 191 -1.40 11.87 -4.46
C ILE A 191 -2.25 12.34 -5.63
N GLN A 192 -2.27 11.54 -6.70
CA GLN A 192 -3.06 11.81 -7.90
C GLN A 192 -4.08 10.69 -8.12
N PHE A 193 -5.30 11.06 -8.54
CA PHE A 193 -6.33 10.13 -8.99
C PHE A 193 -6.53 10.28 -10.51
N ALA A 194 -6.67 9.16 -11.20
CA ALA A 194 -6.90 9.09 -12.63
C ALA A 194 -8.39 8.83 -12.91
N GLY A 195 -9.00 9.70 -13.72
CA GLY A 195 -10.39 9.60 -14.15
C GLY A 195 -10.61 10.46 -15.39
N GLN A 196 -11.51 10.03 -16.27
CA GLN A 196 -11.97 10.79 -17.44
C GLN A 196 -13.22 11.62 -17.12
N ASP A 197 -13.95 11.25 -16.08
CA ASP A 197 -15.02 12.05 -15.52
C ASP A 197 -14.52 12.81 -14.29
N GLY A 198 -15.13 13.96 -14.05
CA GLY A 198 -14.82 14.76 -12.88
C GLY A 198 -15.29 14.10 -11.58
N PHE A 199 -14.38 13.71 -10.69
CA PHE A 199 -14.73 13.06 -9.43
C PHE A 199 -15.28 14.07 -8.41
N PRO A 200 -16.37 13.75 -7.67
CA PRO A 200 -16.86 14.60 -6.59
C PRO A 200 -15.77 14.88 -5.55
N ARG A 201 -15.70 16.13 -5.05
CA ARG A 201 -14.67 16.58 -4.10
C ARG A 201 -14.65 15.75 -2.83
N GLU A 202 -15.81 15.34 -2.35
CA GLU A 202 -15.98 14.53 -1.14
C GLU A 202 -15.35 13.14 -1.33
N ARG A 203 -15.46 12.56 -2.54
CA ARG A 203 -14.80 11.28 -2.87
C ARG A 203 -13.29 11.44 -2.94
N ILE A 204 -12.81 12.49 -3.62
CA ILE A 204 -11.37 12.81 -3.66
C ILE A 204 -10.81 12.95 -2.25
N ALA A 205 -11.48 13.71 -1.37
CA ALA A 205 -11.04 13.90 0.00
C ALA A 205 -10.98 12.58 0.79
N ALA A 206 -12.00 11.73 0.66
CA ALA A 206 -12.01 10.42 1.31
C ALA A 206 -10.88 9.51 0.80
N TRP A 207 -10.73 9.37 -0.52
CA TRP A 207 -9.65 8.56 -1.11
C TRP A 207 -8.27 9.11 -0.76
N PHE A 208 -8.12 10.44 -0.73
CA PHE A 208 -6.88 11.11 -0.39
C PHE A 208 -6.45 10.76 1.04
N GLU A 209 -7.36 10.86 2.01
CA GLU A 209 -7.05 10.50 3.40
C GLU A 209 -6.79 9.00 3.56
N THR A 210 -7.51 8.12 2.83
CA THR A 210 -7.21 6.68 2.82
C THR A 210 -5.78 6.42 2.35
N VAL A 211 -5.39 6.96 1.19
CA VAL A 211 -4.03 6.76 0.63
C VAL A 211 -2.98 7.37 1.54
N ARG A 212 -3.19 8.61 1.99
CA ARG A 212 -2.27 9.29 2.91
C ARG A 212 -2.05 8.49 4.19
N ALA A 213 -3.10 7.91 4.77
CA ALA A 213 -3.01 7.21 6.03
C ALA A 213 -2.18 5.91 5.95
N VAL A 214 -2.17 5.24 4.79
CA VAL A 214 -1.46 3.96 4.59
C VAL A 214 -0.05 4.11 4.00
N VAL A 215 0.33 5.30 3.51
CA VAL A 215 1.74 5.59 3.20
C VAL A 215 2.47 5.90 4.50
N ASN A 216 3.54 5.15 4.80
CA ASN A 216 4.40 5.45 5.93
C ASN A 216 5.24 6.70 5.64
N THR A 217 4.99 7.78 6.38
CA THR A 217 5.69 9.07 6.22
C THR A 217 6.42 9.47 7.51
N PRO A 218 7.55 10.19 7.41
CA PRO A 218 8.05 11.03 8.50
C PRO A 218 7.01 12.05 8.97
N ALA A 219 7.20 12.57 10.19
CA ALA A 219 6.26 13.51 10.82
C ALA A 219 6.23 14.90 10.16
N ASP A 220 7.32 15.28 9.50
CA ASP A 220 7.51 16.53 8.77
C ASP A 220 7.17 16.42 7.27
N ALA A 221 6.64 15.28 6.83
CA ALA A 221 6.31 15.08 5.43
C ALA A 221 5.12 15.95 4.97
N GLU A 222 5.29 16.64 3.84
CA GLU A 222 4.21 17.36 3.18
C GLU A 222 3.50 16.45 2.16
N VAL A 223 2.18 16.44 2.20
CA VAL A 223 1.36 15.58 1.34
C VAL A 223 0.33 16.42 0.59
N PHE A 224 0.41 16.43 -0.73
CA PHE A 224 -0.40 17.27 -1.59
C PHE A 224 -1.37 16.45 -2.43
N TYR A 225 -2.57 16.99 -2.70
CA TYR A 225 -3.38 16.48 -3.79
C TYR A 225 -2.86 17.07 -5.11
N LEU A 226 -2.55 16.19 -6.07
CA LEU A 226 -2.09 16.55 -7.41
C LEU A 226 -3.18 16.17 -8.44
N PRO A 227 -4.06 17.10 -8.86
CA PRO A 227 -5.11 16.77 -9.81
C PRO A 227 -4.52 16.33 -11.16
N SER A 228 -5.08 15.27 -11.76
CA SER A 228 -4.84 14.97 -13.18
C SER A 228 -5.42 16.10 -14.05
N TYR A 229 -5.09 16.13 -15.33
CA TYR A 229 -5.57 17.15 -16.26
C TYR A 229 -7.11 17.25 -16.25
N GLU A 230 -7.77 16.10 -16.31
CA GLU A 230 -9.22 15.92 -16.31
C GLU A 230 -9.86 16.32 -14.97
N GLN A 231 -9.10 16.30 -13.87
CA GLN A 231 -9.58 16.66 -12.54
C GLN A 231 -9.34 18.13 -12.16
N ARG A 232 -8.68 18.92 -13.03
CA ARG A 232 -8.26 20.30 -12.70
C ARG A 232 -9.41 21.24 -12.36
N GLU A 233 -10.51 21.18 -13.12
CA GLU A 233 -11.64 22.09 -12.91
C GLU A 233 -12.33 21.88 -11.56
N ILE A 234 -12.32 20.64 -11.06
CA ILE A 234 -12.91 20.32 -9.76
C ILE A 234 -11.98 20.67 -8.61
N ALA A 235 -10.67 20.67 -8.83
CA ALA A 235 -9.68 20.95 -7.80
C ALA A 235 -9.50 22.45 -7.48
N ALA A 236 -10.02 23.36 -8.32
CA ALA A 236 -9.96 24.81 -8.15
C ALA A 236 -10.92 25.36 -7.08
#